data_AF-A0A1V8RE23-F1
#
_entry.id   AF-A0A1V8RE23-F1
#
_cell.length_a   1.000
_cell.length_b   1.000
_cell.length_c   1.000
_cell.angle_alpha   90.00
_cell.angle_beta   90.00
_cell.angle_gamma   90.00
#
_symmetry.space_group_name_H-M   'P 1'
#
loop_
_entity.id
_entity.type
_entity.pdbx_description
1 polymer ?
#
loop_
_entity_poly.entity_id
_entity_poly.type
_entity_poly.pdbx_seq_one_letter_code
_entity_poly.pdbx_strand_id
1 'polypeptide(L)'
;MSITVKDVADMVERVDEKLSPLTRYDGFQPYEGIYRLGDWGYVTETEYNKAFEHEDGWAQDAYILDGNGVSHTRISQLINEDDTGKAISDYINERFNNDQMDDVFYTEATEEGEC
;
A
#
# COMPACT_ATOMS: atom_id res chain seq x y z
N MET A 1 13.73 -8.63 15.43
CA MET A 1 14.53 -8.03 14.33
C MET A 1 14.13 -6.56 14.29
N SER A 2 15.03 -5.62 14.02
CA SER A 2 14.63 -4.20 13.94
C SER A 2 14.66 -3.73 12.49
N ILE A 3 13.52 -3.25 12.00
CA ILE A 3 13.36 -2.72 10.65
C ILE A 3 13.97 -1.32 10.59
N THR A 4 14.83 -1.07 9.62
CA THR A 4 15.47 0.23 9.39
C THR A 4 14.73 1.04 8.34
N VAL A 5 15.05 2.34 8.25
CA VAL A 5 14.62 3.20 7.14
C VAL A 5 15.02 2.60 5.78
N LYS A 6 16.20 1.99 5.69
CA LYS A 6 16.67 1.38 4.45
C LYS A 6 15.84 0.15 4.08
N ASP A 7 15.43 -0.66 5.05
CA ASP A 7 14.61 -1.84 4.78
C ASP A 7 13.24 -1.45 4.22
N VAL A 8 12.65 -0.36 4.72
CA VAL A 8 11.41 0.22 4.17
C VAL A 8 11.63 0.72 2.75
N ALA A 9 12.67 1.53 2.51
CA ALA A 9 12.97 2.06 1.18
C ALA A 9 13.22 0.95 0.14
N ASP A 10 14.03 -0.06 0.50
CA ASP A 10 14.33 -1.18 -0.38
C ASP A 10 13.08 -2.04 -0.65
N MET A 11 12.15 -2.15 0.33
CA MET A 11 10.86 -2.82 0.13
C MET A 11 9.98 -2.05 -0.86
N VAL A 12 9.84 -0.75 -0.68
CA VAL A 12 9.06 0.12 -1.60
C VAL A 12 9.59 0.00 -3.02
N GLU A 13 10.90 0.11 -3.23
CA GLU A 13 11.52 -0.01 -4.56
C GLU A 13 11.19 -1.37 -5.22
N ARG A 14 11.31 -2.48 -4.47
CA ARG A 14 10.96 -3.82 -4.99
C ARG A 14 9.49 -3.97 -5.34
N VAL A 15 8.60 -3.34 -4.58
CA VAL A 15 7.15 -3.39 -4.83
C VAL A 15 6.78 -2.52 -6.03
N ASP A 16 7.36 -1.33 -6.14
CA ASP A 16 7.18 -0.43 -7.28
C ASP A 16 7.61 -1.07 -8.61
N GLU A 17 8.74 -1.78 -8.62
CA GLU A 17 9.21 -2.54 -9.80
C GLU A 17 8.19 -3.60 -10.26
N LYS A 18 7.43 -4.18 -9.32
CA LYS A 18 6.41 -5.20 -9.61
C LYS A 18 5.07 -4.57 -10.03
N LEU A 19 4.66 -3.48 -9.40
CA LEU A 19 3.35 -2.86 -9.60
C LEU A 19 3.32 -1.88 -10.77
N SER A 20 4.36 -1.06 -10.95
CA SER A 20 4.36 -0.01 -11.97
C SER A 20 4.00 -0.50 -13.39
N PRO A 21 4.46 -1.69 -13.88
CA PRO A 21 4.11 -2.15 -15.22
C PRO A 21 2.66 -2.64 -15.37
N LEU A 22 1.94 -2.83 -14.26
CA LEU A 22 0.57 -3.37 -14.21
C LEU A 22 -0.49 -2.27 -14.10
N THR A 23 -0.04 -1.05 -13.82
CA THR A 23 -0.92 0.10 -13.58
C THR A 23 -1.73 0.48 -14.81
N ARG A 24 -3.01 0.79 -14.59
CA ARG A 24 -3.96 1.23 -15.62
C ARG A 24 -5.10 2.02 -14.99
N TYR A 25 -5.85 2.76 -15.80
CA TYR A 25 -6.98 3.58 -15.32
C TYR A 25 -8.35 2.98 -15.66
N ASP A 26 -8.38 1.91 -16.45
CA ASP A 26 -9.61 1.28 -16.93
C ASP A 26 -9.40 -0.22 -17.23
N GLY A 27 -10.48 -0.87 -17.66
CA GLY A 27 -10.46 -2.28 -18.05
C GLY A 27 -10.56 -3.26 -16.88
N PHE A 28 -11.09 -2.82 -15.75
CA PHE A 28 -11.40 -3.67 -14.60
C PHE A 28 -12.74 -4.37 -14.76
N GLN A 29 -12.94 -5.48 -14.06
CA GLN A 29 -14.27 -6.09 -13.97
C GLN A 29 -15.20 -5.19 -13.12
N PRO A 30 -16.52 -5.19 -13.39
CA PRO A 30 -17.47 -4.52 -12.53
C PRO A 30 -17.32 -4.94 -11.07
N TYR A 31 -17.21 -3.97 -10.16
CA TYR A 31 -17.01 -4.22 -8.73
C TYR A 31 -15.73 -5.00 -8.37
N GLU A 32 -14.72 -5.01 -9.25
CA GLU A 32 -13.42 -5.61 -8.94
C GLU A 32 -12.71 -4.83 -7.84
N GLY A 33 -12.17 -5.52 -6.84
CA GLY A 33 -11.29 -4.91 -5.85
C GLY A 33 -10.03 -4.39 -6.52
N ILE A 34 -9.73 -3.12 -6.32
CA ILE A 34 -8.59 -2.41 -6.90
C ILE A 34 -7.86 -1.58 -5.85
N TYR A 35 -6.57 -1.35 -6.07
CA TYR A 35 -5.79 -0.38 -5.32
C TYR A 35 -5.44 0.80 -6.22
N ARG A 36 -5.72 2.02 -5.75
CA ARG A 36 -5.15 3.23 -6.33
C ARG A 36 -3.69 3.33 -5.90
N LEU A 37 -2.81 3.72 -6.82
CA LEU A 37 -1.37 3.91 -6.62
C LEU A 37 -0.95 5.34 -7.02
N GLY A 38 -1.60 6.33 -6.41
CA GLY A 38 -1.38 7.75 -6.68
C GLY A 38 -1.60 8.10 -8.15
N ASP A 39 -0.65 8.85 -8.72
CA ASP A 39 -0.67 9.27 -10.12
C ASP A 39 -0.38 8.13 -11.11
N TRP A 40 0.05 6.94 -10.66
CA TRP A 40 0.32 5.83 -11.58
C TRP A 40 -0.96 5.14 -12.08
N GLY A 41 -2.07 5.31 -11.37
CA GLY A 41 -3.35 4.67 -11.69
C GLY A 41 -3.67 3.55 -10.71
N TYR A 42 -4.21 2.45 -11.22
CA TYR A 42 -4.79 1.39 -10.41
C TYR A 42 -4.24 0.02 -10.79
N VAL A 43 -4.28 -0.91 -9.85
CA VAL A 43 -4.02 -2.35 -10.04
C VAL A 43 -5.15 -3.14 -9.39
N THR A 44 -5.37 -4.39 -9.81
CA THR A 44 -6.29 -5.28 -9.08
C THR A 44 -5.76 -5.62 -7.71
N GLU A 45 -6.65 -5.96 -6.78
CA GLU A 45 -6.29 -6.53 -5.48
C GLU A 45 -5.42 -7.78 -5.64
N THR A 46 -5.66 -8.61 -6.67
CA THR A 46 -4.84 -9.81 -6.95
C THR A 46 -3.42 -9.43 -7.35
N GLU A 47 -3.25 -8.46 -8.24
CA GLU A 47 -1.94 -7.95 -8.66
C GLU A 47 -1.22 -7.27 -7.49
N TYR A 48 -1.94 -6.46 -6.70
CA TYR A 48 -1.43 -5.84 -5.49
C TYR A 48 -0.89 -6.90 -4.53
N ASN A 49 -1.72 -7.85 -4.11
CA ASN A 49 -1.33 -8.90 -3.16
C ASN A 49 -0.15 -9.75 -3.66
N LYS A 50 -0.12 -10.04 -4.96
CA LYS A 50 0.99 -10.78 -5.58
C LYS A 50 2.33 -10.05 -5.50
N ALA A 51 2.35 -8.72 -5.52
CA ALA A 51 3.59 -7.95 -5.36
C ALA A 51 4.27 -8.19 -4.00
N PHE A 52 3.49 -8.59 -2.98
CA PHE A 52 3.95 -8.81 -1.60
C PHE A 52 4.12 -10.28 -1.21
N GLU A 53 3.91 -11.26 -2.11
CA GLU A 53 3.92 -12.70 -1.78
C GLU A 53 5.23 -13.20 -1.11
N HIS A 54 6.32 -12.46 -1.25
CA HIS A 54 7.62 -12.76 -0.65
C HIS A 54 8.14 -11.66 0.28
N GLU A 55 7.30 -10.69 0.62
CA GLU A 55 7.62 -9.66 1.59
C GLU A 55 7.08 -10.04 2.97
N ASP A 56 7.66 -9.46 4.02
CA ASP A 56 7.20 -9.67 5.39
C ASP A 56 5.84 -9.00 5.63
N GLY A 57 5.10 -9.45 6.66
CA GLY A 57 3.73 -9.01 6.94
C GLY A 57 3.55 -7.49 7.20
N TRP A 58 4.64 -6.76 7.47
CA TRP A 58 4.59 -5.30 7.63
C TRP A 58 4.59 -4.54 6.29
N ALA A 59 4.95 -5.20 5.19
CA ALA A 59 5.26 -4.55 3.92
C ALA A 59 4.04 -3.87 3.29
N GLN A 60 2.86 -4.50 3.31
CA GLN A 60 1.64 -3.92 2.75
C GLN A 60 1.23 -2.64 3.48
N ASP A 61 1.21 -2.68 4.82
CA ASP A 61 0.88 -1.54 5.66
C ASP A 61 1.90 -0.40 5.49
N ALA A 62 3.19 -0.74 5.43
CA ALA A 62 4.25 0.22 5.17
C ALA A 62 4.12 0.90 3.79
N TYR A 63 3.76 0.13 2.76
CA TYR A 63 3.58 0.65 1.41
C TYR A 63 2.40 1.62 1.32
N ILE A 64 1.28 1.30 1.97
CA ILE A 64 0.13 2.23 2.09
C ILE A 64 0.57 3.54 2.77
N LEU A 65 1.30 3.48 3.88
CA LEU A 65 1.73 4.69 4.58
C LEU A 65 2.74 5.51 3.78
N ASP A 66 3.69 4.86 3.12
CA ASP A 66 4.68 5.54 2.28
C ASP A 66 4.02 6.28 1.12
N GLY A 67 3.13 5.59 0.40
CA GLY A 67 2.37 6.17 -0.69
C GLY A 67 1.51 7.36 -0.28
N ASN A 68 1.10 7.43 0.99
CA ASN A 68 0.34 8.55 1.57
C ASN A 68 1.23 9.54 2.36
N GLY A 69 2.52 9.61 2.02
CA GLY A 69 3.42 10.67 2.48
C GLY A 69 3.94 10.52 3.91
N VAL A 70 3.85 9.33 4.51
CA VAL A 70 4.48 9.07 5.81
C VAL A 70 5.94 8.76 5.62
N SER A 71 6.82 9.51 6.31
CA SER A 71 8.26 9.27 6.22
C SER A 71 8.66 7.84 6.60
N HIS A 72 9.64 7.27 5.90
CA HIS A 72 10.23 5.97 6.24
C HIS A 72 10.72 5.88 7.69
N THR A 73 11.17 6.99 8.27
CA THR A 73 11.53 7.04 9.70
C THR A 73 10.34 6.71 10.59
N ARG A 74 9.18 7.33 10.35
CA ARG A 74 7.96 7.05 11.14
C ARG A 74 7.44 5.64 10.89
N ILE A 75 7.48 5.16 9.64
CA ILE A 75 7.09 3.79 9.28
C ILE A 75 7.96 2.78 10.03
N SER A 76 9.29 2.90 9.95
CA SER A 76 10.20 2.00 10.66
C SER A 76 9.99 2.02 12.18
N GLN A 77 9.66 3.18 12.77
CA GLN A 77 9.31 3.26 14.20
C GLN A 77 8.05 2.45 14.51
N LEU A 78 6.96 2.65 13.76
CA LEU A 78 5.69 1.94 13.96
C LEU A 78 5.86 0.42 13.86
N ILE A 79 6.64 -0.07 12.89
CA ILE A 79 6.89 -1.52 12.73
C ILE A 79 7.69 -2.07 13.92
N ASN A 80 8.60 -1.27 14.48
CA ASN A 80 9.41 -1.68 15.62
C ASN A 80 8.70 -1.47 16.98
N GLU A 81 7.55 -0.78 17.03
CA GLU A 81 6.80 -0.52 18.26
C GLU A 81 6.14 -1.80 18.80
N ASP A 82 5.71 -2.71 17.93
CA ASP A 82 5.25 -4.05 18.33
C ASP A 82 5.43 -5.11 17.24
N ASP A 83 5.69 -6.35 17.66
CA ASP A 83 5.87 -7.50 16.76
C ASP A 83 4.54 -8.02 16.18
N THR A 84 3.39 -7.45 16.55
CA THR A 84 2.06 -7.90 16.11
C THR A 84 1.55 -7.15 14.88
N GLY A 85 2.22 -6.07 14.48
CA GLY A 85 1.78 -5.15 13.42
C GLY A 85 0.65 -4.22 13.87
N LYS A 86 0.26 -4.22 15.15
CA LYS A 86 -0.91 -3.47 15.60
C LYS A 86 -0.69 -1.96 15.52
N ALA A 87 0.49 -1.47 15.88
CA ALA A 87 0.81 -0.04 15.88
C ALA A 87 0.72 0.56 14.48
N ILE A 88 1.25 -0.13 13.46
CA ILE A 88 1.18 0.35 12.08
C ILE A 88 -0.25 0.30 11.53
N SER A 89 -1.01 -0.76 11.80
CA SER A 89 -2.42 -0.83 11.38
C SER A 89 -3.31 0.18 12.11
N ASP A 90 -3.10 0.43 13.41
CA ASP A 90 -3.82 1.47 14.16
C ASP A 90 -3.53 2.86 13.59
N TYR A 91 -2.28 3.12 13.19
CA TYR A 91 -1.89 4.39 12.57
C TYR A 91 -2.50 4.58 11.17
N ILE A 92 -2.63 3.51 10.38
CA ILE A 92 -3.38 3.52 9.12
C ILE A 92 -4.83 3.92 9.38
N ASN A 93 -5.49 3.28 10.35
CA ASN A 93 -6.87 3.59 10.70
C ASN A 93 -7.05 5.04 11.18
N GLU A 94 -6.11 5.56 11.97
CA GLU A 94 -6.10 6.97 12.39
C GLU A 94 -6.06 7.90 11.17
N ARG A 95 -5.14 7.66 10.23
CA ARG A 95 -4.98 8.48 9.03
C ARG A 95 -6.20 8.39 8.11
N PHE A 96 -6.80 7.20 7.97
CA PHE A 96 -8.03 7.03 7.21
C PHE A 96 -9.18 7.86 7.82
N ASN A 97 -9.34 7.80 9.14
CA ASN A 97 -10.37 8.60 9.86
C ASN A 97 -10.14 10.12 9.80
N ASN A 98 -8.91 10.55 9.49
CA ASN A 98 -8.53 11.95 9.37
C ASN A 98 -8.52 12.44 7.91
N ASP A 99 -9.03 11.67 6.95
CA ASP A 99 -9.00 11.96 5.51
C ASP A 99 -7.56 12.23 5.00
N GLN A 100 -6.61 11.36 5.36
CA GLN A 100 -5.18 11.49 5.01
C GLN A 100 -4.65 10.34 4.14
N MET A 101 -5.54 9.66 3.41
CA MET A 101 -5.24 8.51 2.55
C MET A 101 -5.78 8.73 1.11
N ASP A 102 -5.08 9.58 0.35
CA ASP A 102 -5.53 10.03 -0.98
C ASP A 102 -4.83 9.33 -2.16
N ASP A 103 -3.67 8.71 -1.91
CA ASP A 103 -2.78 8.21 -2.97
C ASP A 103 -2.82 6.69 -3.05
N VAL A 104 -2.53 5.99 -1.95
CA VAL A 104 -2.54 4.51 -1.91
C VAL A 104 -3.67 4.01 -1.02
N PHE A 105 -4.71 3.44 -1.62
CA PHE A 105 -5.85 2.88 -0.88
C PHE A 105 -6.60 1.83 -1.70
N TYR A 106 -7.29 0.94 -0.99
CA TYR A 106 -8.23 -0.02 -1.57
C TYR A 106 -9.57 0.64 -1.90
N THR A 107 -10.12 0.32 -3.07
CA THR A 107 -11.47 0.65 -3.48
C THR A 107 -12.03 -0.43 -4.41
N GLU A 108 -13.22 -0.24 -4.95
CA GLU A 108 -13.82 -1.13 -5.93
C GLU A 108 -14.08 -0.36 -7.23
N ALA A 109 -13.89 -1.03 -8.37
CA ALA A 109 -14.30 -0.51 -9.66
C ALA A 109 -15.82 -0.31 -9.71
N THR A 110 -16.28 0.64 -10.51
CA THR A 110 -17.70 0.90 -10.71
C THR A 110 -18.39 -0.27 -11.43
N GLU A 111 -19.72 -0.20 -11.58
CA GLU A 111 -20.48 -1.20 -12.34
C GLU A 111 -20.10 -1.28 -13.83
N GLU A 112 -19.44 -0.25 -14.35
CA GLU A 112 -18.94 -0.17 -15.73
C GLU A 112 -17.45 -0.59 -15.83
N GLY A 113 -16.81 -0.92 -14.71
CA GLY A 113 -15.39 -1.29 -14.67
C GLY A 113 -14.43 -0.09 -14.68
N GLU A 114 -14.92 1.09 -14.29
CA GLU A 114 -14.14 2.33 -14.15
C GLU A 114 -13.64 2.50 -12.71
N CYS A 115 -12.69 3.41 -12.47
CA CYS A 115 -12.02 3.60 -11.16
C CYS A 115 -12.47 4.84 -10.38
#